data_AF-A0A9N9MRB0-F1
#
_entry.id   AF-A0A9N9MRB0-F1
#
_cell.length_a   1.000
_cell.length_b   1.000
_cell.length_c   1.000
_cell.angle_alpha   90.00
_cell.angle_beta   90.00
_cell.angle_gamma   90.00
#
_symmetry.space_group_name_H-M   'P 1'
#
loop_
_entity.id
_entity.type
_entity.pdbx_description
1 polymer ?
#
loop_
_entity_poly.entity_id
_entity_poly.type
_entity_poly.pdbx_seq_one_letter_code
_entity_poly.pdbx_strand_id
1 'polypeptide(L)'
;MTCGNDAIKNKLGQAVKGLGELCQAKDLPKRPLVMTFIPIAESVKEEVIRARLGGQNRKLKETDWILTSKEAETGGLTLRYPIDEASFGALRTNLFSVFYGLVRLTFKVLGGLDGGNQGLPNKPAAE
;
A
#
# COMPACT_ATOMS: atom_id res chain seq x y z
N MET A 1 10.55 -29.86 -36.28
CA MET A 1 10.09 -28.45 -36.25
C MET A 1 9.36 -28.21 -34.94
N THR A 2 10.05 -27.66 -33.93
CA THR A 2 9.44 -27.30 -32.65
C THR A 2 10.00 -25.96 -32.24
N CYS A 3 9.38 -24.89 -32.75
CA CYS A 3 9.59 -23.53 -32.29
C CYS A 3 8.32 -23.17 -31.52
N GLY A 4 8.41 -22.85 -30.22
CA GLY A 4 7.17 -22.44 -29.54
C GLY A 4 7.16 -22.15 -28.05
N ASN A 5 8.16 -22.49 -27.22
CA ASN A 5 7.96 -22.40 -25.76
C ASN A 5 8.92 -21.51 -24.95
N ASP A 6 10.02 -21.00 -25.50
CA ASP A 6 10.99 -20.21 -24.71
C ASP A 6 10.73 -18.70 -24.68
N ALA A 7 9.84 -18.17 -25.52
CA ALA A 7 9.61 -16.72 -25.63
C ALA A 7 8.75 -16.12 -24.50
N ILE A 8 7.98 -16.94 -23.78
CA ILE A 8 6.99 -16.42 -22.79
C ILE A 8 7.67 -16.08 -21.45
N LYS A 9 8.72 -16.79 -21.06
CA LYS A 9 9.41 -16.54 -19.79
C LYS A 9 10.17 -15.21 -19.77
N ASN A 10 10.63 -14.72 -20.93
CA ASN A 10 11.45 -13.51 -21.00
C ASN A 10 10.64 -12.20 -21.05
N LYS A 11 9.32 -12.28 -21.28
CA LYS A 11 8.46 -11.09 -21.36
C LYS A 11 7.91 -10.65 -20.00
N LEU A 12 7.88 -11.57 -19.02
CA LEU A 12 7.50 -11.24 -17.64
C LEU A 12 8.64 -10.53 -16.89
N GLY A 13 9.91 -10.87 -17.18
CA GLY A 13 11.08 -10.22 -16.59
C GLY A 13 11.27 -8.76 -17.01
N GLN A 14 10.87 -8.39 -18.25
CA GLN A 14 10.94 -6.99 -18.72
C GLN A 14 9.82 -6.10 -18.18
N ALA A 15 8.62 -6.66 -17.93
CA ALA A 15 7.53 -5.89 -17.33
C ALA A 15 7.82 -5.52 -15.86
N VAL A 16 8.51 -6.39 -15.12
CA VAL A 16 8.91 -6.12 -13.72
C VAL A 16 10.07 -5.13 -13.64
N LYS A 17 11.00 -5.12 -14.61
CA LYS A 17 12.04 -4.10 -14.70
C LYS A 17 11.50 -2.70 -15.03
N GLY A 18 10.42 -2.61 -15.81
CA GLY A 18 9.76 -1.33 -16.14
C GLY A 18 9.02 -0.66 -14.98
N LEU A 19 8.66 -1.42 -13.93
CA LEU A 19 8.04 -0.87 -12.71
C LEU A 19 9.06 -0.23 -11.75
N GLY A 20 10.35 -0.56 -11.89
CA GLY A 20 11.43 0.05 -11.11
C GLY A 20 11.86 1.43 -11.61
N GLU A 21 11.55 1.78 -12.86
CA GLU A 21 12.09 2.97 -13.53
C GLU A 21 11.04 4.02 -13.93
N LEU A 22 9.75 3.78 -13.66
CA LEU A 22 8.68 4.78 -13.88
C LEU A 22 8.52 5.74 -12.69
N CYS A 23 9.60 6.00 -11.95
CA CYS A 23 9.64 6.96 -10.87
C CYS A 23 10.75 7.99 -11.14
N GLN A 24 10.72 8.64 -12.30
CA GLN A 24 11.30 9.98 -12.45
C GLN A 24 10.41 10.96 -11.67
N ALA A 25 10.48 10.85 -10.35
CA ALA A 25 9.76 11.62 -9.35
C ALA A 25 10.35 13.03 -9.18
N LYS A 26 10.37 13.83 -10.25
CA LYS A 26 10.70 15.27 -10.13
C LYS A 26 9.48 16.17 -10.12
N ASP A 27 8.31 15.70 -10.56
CA ASP A 27 7.14 16.57 -10.75
C ASP A 27 5.80 16.01 -10.24
N LEU A 28 5.78 14.83 -9.60
CA LEU A 28 4.54 14.38 -8.96
C LEU A 28 4.34 15.13 -7.62
N PRO A 29 3.13 15.66 -7.35
CA PRO A 29 2.82 16.22 -6.05
C PRO A 29 3.12 15.17 -4.98
N LYS A 30 3.88 15.57 -3.94
CA LYS A 30 4.28 14.68 -2.85
C LYS A 30 3.03 14.20 -2.10
N ARG A 31 2.50 13.04 -2.51
CA ARG A 31 1.39 12.39 -1.83
C ARG A 31 1.92 11.69 -0.56
N PRO A 32 1.19 11.75 0.57
CA PRO A 32 1.53 10.98 1.75
C PRO A 32 1.54 9.49 1.44
N LEU A 33 2.66 8.84 1.76
CA LEU A 33 2.80 7.40 1.71
C LEU A 33 2.35 6.80 3.04
N VAL A 34 1.40 5.88 2.99
CA VAL A 34 0.91 5.14 4.14
C VAL A 34 1.13 3.65 3.96
N MET A 35 1.22 2.93 5.07
CA MET A 35 1.44 1.50 5.14
C MET A 35 0.46 0.86 6.12
N THR A 36 -0.12 -0.28 5.76
CA THR A 36 -0.97 -1.06 6.66
C THR A 36 -0.65 -2.54 6.52
N PHE A 37 -0.73 -3.26 7.65
CA PHE A 37 -0.75 -4.71 7.68
C PHE A 37 -2.19 -5.20 7.67
N ILE A 38 -2.47 -6.27 6.93
CA ILE A 38 -3.80 -6.85 6.76
C ILE A 38 -3.70 -8.35 7.07
N PRO A 39 -4.34 -8.84 8.13
CA PRO A 39 -4.27 -10.24 8.54
C PRO A 39 -5.16 -11.10 7.62
N ILE A 40 -4.71 -11.36 6.40
CA ILE A 40 -5.44 -12.12 5.39
C ILE A 40 -4.51 -13.03 4.61
N ALA A 41 -5.08 -14.05 3.96
CA ALA A 41 -4.32 -14.93 3.07
C ALA A 41 -3.68 -14.13 1.92
N GLU A 42 -2.43 -14.46 1.60
CA GLU A 42 -1.65 -13.83 0.52
C GLU A 42 -2.35 -13.89 -0.85
N SER A 43 -3.13 -14.95 -1.05
CA SER A 43 -3.92 -15.23 -2.26
C SER A 43 -5.03 -14.22 -2.53
N VAL A 44 -5.36 -13.37 -1.56
CA VAL A 44 -6.36 -12.31 -1.76
C VAL A 44 -5.79 -11.21 -2.65
N LYS A 45 -6.52 -10.91 -3.72
CA LYS A 45 -6.17 -9.85 -4.67
C LYS A 45 -6.29 -8.49 -4.00
N GLU A 46 -5.33 -7.62 -4.30
CA GLU A 46 -5.29 -6.26 -3.75
C GLU A 46 -6.54 -5.44 -4.11
N GLU A 47 -7.07 -5.60 -5.31
CA GLU A 47 -8.30 -4.93 -5.75
C GLU A 47 -9.49 -5.20 -4.79
N VAL A 48 -9.59 -6.43 -4.27
CA VAL A 48 -10.64 -6.86 -3.34
C VAL A 48 -10.42 -6.21 -1.97
N ILE A 49 -9.16 -6.14 -1.54
CA ILE A 49 -8.77 -5.50 -0.28
C ILE A 49 -9.14 -4.02 -0.34
N ARG A 50 -8.73 -3.33 -1.41
CA ARG A 50 -8.97 -1.91 -1.62
C ARG A 50 -10.45 -1.59 -1.72
N ALA A 51 -11.21 -2.35 -2.52
CA ALA A 51 -12.67 -2.19 -2.62
C ALA A 51 -13.37 -2.38 -1.27
N ARG A 52 -12.91 -3.34 -0.45
CA ARG A 52 -13.46 -3.54 0.90
C ARG A 52 -13.10 -2.37 1.83
N LEU A 53 -11.87 -1.85 1.78
CA LEU A 53 -11.46 -0.67 2.53
C LEU A 53 -12.33 0.54 2.19
N GLY A 54 -12.54 0.83 0.91
CA GLY A 54 -13.43 1.93 0.47
C GLY A 54 -14.89 1.71 0.90
N GLY A 55 -15.42 0.50 0.68
CA GLY A 55 -16.79 0.15 1.04
C GLY A 55 -17.11 0.29 2.53
N GLN A 56 -16.16 -0.09 3.40
CA GLN A 56 -16.33 0.03 4.86
C GLN A 56 -15.98 1.41 5.40
N ASN A 57 -15.21 2.20 4.67
CA ASN A 57 -14.73 3.51 5.09
C ASN A 57 -15.01 4.53 3.98
N ARG A 58 -16.28 4.91 3.83
CA ARG A 58 -16.79 5.79 2.74
C ARG A 58 -16.07 7.13 2.55
N LYS A 59 -15.25 7.56 3.51
CA LYS A 59 -14.46 8.78 3.43
C LYS A 59 -13.09 8.59 2.75
N LEU A 60 -12.69 7.35 2.50
CA LEU A 60 -11.49 7.02 1.73
C LEU A 60 -11.84 7.04 0.25
N LYS A 61 -11.00 7.66 -0.57
CA LYS A 61 -11.09 7.62 -2.04
C LYS A 61 -10.17 6.52 -2.56
N GLU A 62 -10.55 5.27 -2.32
CA GLU A 62 -9.72 4.11 -2.61
C GLU A 62 -9.40 3.95 -4.10
N THR A 63 -10.25 4.49 -4.98
CA THR A 63 -10.06 4.46 -6.43
C THR A 63 -8.77 5.12 -6.90
N ASP A 64 -8.28 6.11 -6.15
CA ASP A 64 -7.07 6.87 -6.46
C ASP A 64 -5.81 6.30 -5.80
N TRP A 65 -5.93 5.23 -5.02
CA TRP A 65 -4.83 4.61 -4.32
C TRP A 65 -4.10 3.64 -5.24
N ILE A 66 -2.86 3.97 -5.58
CA ILE A 66 -2.00 3.14 -6.43
C ILE A 66 -1.11 2.29 -5.53
N LEU A 67 -1.25 0.97 -5.57
CA LEU A 67 -0.38 0.09 -4.79
C LEU A 67 1.09 0.30 -5.19
N THR A 68 1.94 0.69 -4.22
CA THR A 68 3.38 0.86 -4.46
C THR A 68 4.19 -0.35 -4.02
N SER A 69 3.73 -1.06 -2.99
CA SER A 69 4.39 -2.26 -2.50
C SER A 69 3.38 -3.20 -1.85
N LYS A 70 3.54 -4.49 -2.12
CA LYS A 70 2.85 -5.60 -1.46
C LYS A 70 3.91 -6.59 -0.99
N GLU A 71 3.98 -6.77 0.31
CA GLU A 71 4.89 -7.72 0.97
C GLU A 71 4.04 -8.73 1.72
N ALA A 72 4.29 -10.01 1.48
CA ALA A 72 3.66 -11.07 2.24
C ALA A 72 4.50 -11.37 3.48
N GLU A 73 3.82 -11.45 4.61
CA GLU A 73 4.44 -11.73 5.90
C GLU A 73 3.66 -12.85 6.58
N THR A 74 4.26 -13.47 7.60
CA THR A 74 3.60 -14.54 8.36
C THR A 74 2.27 -14.05 8.92
N GLY A 75 1.16 -14.59 8.40
CA GLY A 75 -0.19 -14.27 8.86
C GLY A 75 -0.86 -13.07 8.16
N GLY A 76 -0.26 -12.48 7.13
CA GLY A 76 -0.91 -11.37 6.42
C GLY A 76 -0.15 -10.75 5.26
N LEU A 77 -0.64 -9.57 4.86
CA LEU A 77 -0.08 -8.75 3.79
C LEU A 77 0.19 -7.34 4.31
N THR A 78 1.40 -6.84 4.08
CA THR A 78 1.72 -5.43 4.26
C THR A 78 1.60 -4.72 2.91
N LEU A 79 0.77 -3.68 2.88
CA LEU A 79 0.48 -2.89 1.68
C LEU A 79 0.90 -1.44 1.89
N ARG A 80 1.47 -0.83 0.85
CA ARG A 80 1.85 0.58 0.83
C ARG A 80 1.10 1.33 -0.26
N TYR A 81 0.58 2.50 0.10
CA TYR A 81 -0.23 3.34 -0.78
C TYR A 81 0.17 4.81 -0.64
N PRO A 82 0.46 5.52 -1.74
CA PRO A 82 0.35 6.95 -1.78
C PRO A 82 -1.13 7.30 -1.82
N ILE A 83 -1.58 8.15 -0.89
CA ILE A 83 -2.99 8.52 -0.78
C ILE A 83 -3.17 10.00 -1.05
N ASP A 84 -4.37 10.39 -1.50
CA ASP A 84 -4.73 11.78 -1.68
C ASP A 84 -4.93 12.50 -0.34
N GLU A 85 -4.89 13.83 -0.36
CA GLU A 85 -5.03 14.65 0.85
C GLU A 85 -6.38 14.45 1.56
N ALA A 86 -7.47 14.21 0.82
CA ALA A 86 -8.79 13.99 1.42
C ALA A 86 -8.83 12.64 2.15
N SER A 87 -8.30 11.58 1.54
CA SER A 87 -8.11 10.28 2.20
C SER A 87 -7.19 10.39 3.42
N PHE A 88 -6.09 11.14 3.32
CA PHE A 88 -5.19 11.38 4.45
C PHE A 88 -5.90 12.13 5.59
N GLY A 89 -6.69 13.16 5.27
CA GLY A 89 -7.52 13.87 6.25
C GLY A 89 -8.57 12.97 6.90
N ALA A 90 -9.19 12.07 6.13
CA ALA A 90 -10.13 11.08 6.64
C ALA A 90 -9.45 10.07 7.59
N LEU A 91 -8.25 9.59 7.24
CA LEU A 91 -7.44 8.73 8.12
C LEU A 91 -7.06 9.48 9.40
N ARG A 92 -6.57 10.72 9.29
CA ARG A 92 -6.17 11.55 10.43
C ARG A 92 -7.34 11.77 11.40
N THR A 93 -8.54 12.02 10.89
CA THR A 93 -9.76 12.17 11.70
C THR A 93 -10.08 10.90 12.51
N ASN A 94 -9.74 9.73 11.98
CA ASN A 94 -9.95 8.44 12.63
C ASN A 94 -8.68 7.89 13.31
N LEU A 95 -7.70 8.75 13.62
CA LEU A 95 -6.42 8.35 14.24
C LEU A 95 -5.73 7.22 13.46
N PHE A 96 -5.74 7.35 12.13
CA PHE A 96 -5.19 6.39 11.17
C PHE A 96 -5.74 4.97 11.30
N SER A 97 -6.91 4.81 11.91
CA SER A 97 -7.53 3.51 12.15
C SER A 97 -8.78 3.35 11.31
N VAL A 98 -8.90 2.22 10.60
CA VAL A 98 -10.04 1.94 9.70
C VAL A 98 -10.55 0.52 9.90
N PHE A 99 -11.74 0.22 9.39
CA PHE A 99 -12.30 -1.13 9.43
C PHE A 99 -11.93 -1.94 8.20
N TYR A 100 -11.62 -3.21 8.42
CA TYR A 100 -11.45 -4.23 7.39
C TYR A 100 -12.10 -5.54 7.84
N GLY A 101 -13.25 -5.90 7.27
CA GLY A 101 -14.09 -6.95 7.82
C GLY A 101 -14.53 -6.63 9.25
N LEU A 102 -14.16 -7.51 10.20
CA LEU A 102 -14.40 -7.35 11.63
C LEU A 102 -13.18 -6.84 12.42
N VAL A 103 -12.06 -6.60 11.73
CA VAL A 103 -10.83 -6.12 12.37
C VAL A 103 -10.63 -4.63 12.13
N ARG A 104 -9.92 -3.98 13.04
CA ARG A 104 -9.48 -2.60 12.89
C ARG A 104 -8.02 -2.60 12.45
N LEU A 105 -7.75 -1.96 11.33
CA LEU A 105 -6.41 -1.79 10.78
C LEU A 105 -5.87 -0.41 11.15
N THR A 106 -4.57 -0.33 11.36
CA THR A 106 -3.88 0.94 11.62
C THR A 106 -2.90 1.23 10.50
N PHE A 107 -3.03 2.42 9.92
CA PHE A 107 -2.12 2.95 8.93
C PHE A 107 -0.95 3.66 9.62
N LYS A 108 0.27 3.33 9.19
CA LYS A 108 1.50 4.05 9.52
C LYS A 108 1.84 5.00 8.39
N VAL A 109 2.15 6.25 8.72
CA VAL A 109 2.63 7.22 7.73
C VAL A 109 4.13 7.01 7.54
N LEU A 110 4.55 6.76 6.31
CA LEU A 110 5.96 6.52 5.95
C LEU A 110 6.67 7.80 5.46
N GLY A 111 5.92 8.84 5.08
CA GLY A 111 6.46 10.14 4.69
C GLY A 111 5.70 10.76 3.52
N GLY A 112 5.74 12.09 3.42
CA GLY A 112 5.11 12.86 2.34
C GLY A 112 4.02 13.79 2.85
N LEU A 113 4.42 14.90 3.46
CA LEU A 113 3.74 16.21 3.50
C LEU A 113 4.59 17.05 4.46
N ASP A 114 5.68 17.57 3.90
CA ASP A 114 6.67 18.46 4.52
C ASP A 114 7.48 17.94 5.72
N GLY A 115 8.72 18.43 5.82
CA GLY A 115 9.72 17.96 6.77
C GLY A 115 9.31 18.19 8.22
N GLY A 116 9.06 17.12 8.95
CA GLY A 116 8.80 17.22 10.39
C GLY A 116 8.80 15.84 11.01
N ASN A 117 9.91 15.52 11.68
CA ASN A 117 10.06 14.43 12.65
C ASN A 117 8.73 14.03 13.31
N GLN A 118 8.18 12.86 12.95
CA GLN A 118 7.30 12.13 13.83
C GLN A 118 7.91 10.75 14.04
N GLY A 119 8.69 10.68 15.11
CA GLY A 119 9.28 9.46 15.60
C GLY A 119 8.21 8.40 15.82
N LEU A 120 8.56 7.18 15.43
CA LEU A 120 7.91 6.00 15.97
C LEU A 120 7.98 6.08 17.51
N PRO A 121 6.88 5.79 18.24
CA PRO A 121 7.03 5.48 19.65
C PRO A 121 7.93 4.24 19.75
N ASN A 122 9.08 4.42 20.40
CA ASN A 122 9.98 3.35 20.74
C ASN A 122 9.17 2.22 21.39
N LYS A 123 9.25 1.04 20.79
CA LYS A 123 8.88 -0.23 21.42
C LYS A 123 9.58 -0.28 22.78
N PRO A 124 8.88 -0.51 23.91
CA PRO A 124 9.59 -0.77 25.15
C PRO A 124 10.43 -2.03 24.97
N ALA A 125 11.71 -1.91 25.30
CA ALA A 125 12.59 -3.05 25.44
C ALA A 125 12.04 -3.94 26.57
N ALA A 126 11.74 -5.19 26.20
CA ALA A 126 11.59 -6.34 27.08
C ALA A 126 12.45 -7.41 26.41
N GLU A 127 13.41 -8.07 27.04
CA GLU A 127 13.90 -8.16 28.42
C GLU A 127 15.44 -8.24 28.36
#